data_AF-A0A0V0HXH6-F1
#
_entry.id   AF-A0A0V0HXH6-F1
#
_cell.length_a   1.000
_cell.length_b   1.000
_cell.length_c   1.000
_cell.angle_alpha   90.00
_cell.angle_beta   90.00
_cell.angle_gamma   90.00
#
_symmetry.space_group_name_H-M   'P 1'
#
loop_
_entity.id
_entity.type
_entity.pdbx_description
1 polymer ?
#
loop_
_entity_poly.entity_id
_entity_poly.type
_entity_poly.pdbx_seq_one_letter_code
_entity_poly.pdbx_strand_id
1 'polypeptide(L)'
;MVSDSGIECLSIAYAAANISEEKRVSAIGFVAGIGSAASLLGTMAARFLSTAQIFLIAAISSMVATIYMRIFVKETSGRIDSEPLNQPILVDNGEERSQSKSVSQSFKEVLPLKDIFCLLKSSVTLSLATVVAFLNGLGEGGQQTPYLYFLKARLQYNKDNFAVLMLIGYTGAAIGQLFLMPRLAPITGEEAILSLSCISGFISMLIVSIAWAVWVPYVANLLPIIAFLTRPALQSIVSKQVGPNEQGIAQGCIAGISSFGNILSPLIYTPLTDLFLSEKAPFNYPGFNLFCVGLAWLIALIPSMMIQFGTKNSRLKIRDGGRTLDA
;
A
#
# COMPACT_ATOMS: atom_id res chain seq x y z
N MET A 1 1.04 3.41 -19.94
CA MET A 1 2.20 3.43 -19.01
C MET A 1 1.74 2.74 -17.74
N VAL A 2 2.25 1.54 -17.47
CA VAL A 2 1.83 0.73 -16.32
C VAL A 2 2.84 1.01 -15.20
N SER A 3 2.41 1.69 -14.13
CA SER A 3 3.24 1.90 -12.94
C SER A 3 3.16 0.68 -12.02
N ASP A 4 4.21 0.44 -11.23
CA ASP A 4 4.29 -0.64 -10.24
C ASP A 4 3.07 -0.63 -9.29
N SER A 5 2.74 0.55 -8.75
CA SER A 5 1.54 0.74 -7.91
C SER A 5 0.22 0.52 -8.66
N GLY A 6 0.20 0.74 -9.98
CA GLY A 6 -0.95 0.45 -10.82
C GLY A 6 -1.21 -1.05 -10.91
N ILE A 7 -0.17 -1.85 -11.16
CA ILE A 7 -0.28 -3.33 -11.22
C ILE A 7 -0.77 -3.89 -9.89
N GLU A 8 -0.21 -3.41 -8.79
CA GLU A 8 -0.59 -3.83 -7.44
C GLU A 8 -2.07 -3.50 -7.17
N CYS A 9 -2.49 -2.26 -7.45
CA CYS A 9 -3.87 -1.81 -7.27
C CYS A 9 -4.88 -2.63 -8.11
N LEU A 10 -4.58 -2.87 -9.39
CA LEU A 10 -5.43 -3.66 -10.28
C LEU A 10 -5.54 -5.11 -9.80
N SER A 11 -4.44 -5.70 -9.33
CA SER A 11 -4.43 -7.07 -8.80
C SER A 11 -5.27 -7.21 -7.52
N ILE A 12 -5.19 -6.22 -6.63
CA ILE A 12 -5.98 -6.17 -5.39
C ILE A 12 -7.47 -5.95 -5.69
N ALA A 13 -7.80 -5.02 -6.60
CA ALA A 13 -9.17 -4.79 -7.02
C ALA A 13 -9.78 -6.05 -7.66
N TYR A 14 -9.03 -6.73 -8.51
CA TYR A 14 -9.45 -8.01 -9.10
C TYR A 14 -9.68 -9.09 -8.03
N ALA A 15 -8.79 -9.23 -7.05
CA ALA A 15 -8.96 -10.17 -5.95
C ALA A 15 -10.19 -9.83 -5.09
N ALA A 16 -10.42 -8.54 -4.79
CA ALA A 16 -11.54 -8.09 -3.98
C ALA A 16 -12.90 -8.26 -4.70
N ALA A 17 -12.94 -8.15 -6.03
CA ALA A 17 -14.17 -8.28 -6.81
C ALA A 17 -14.66 -9.73 -6.92
N ASN A 18 -13.73 -10.69 -6.93
CA ASN A 18 -14.02 -12.11 -7.15
C ASN A 18 -14.15 -12.94 -5.86
N ILE A 19 -13.83 -12.36 -4.70
CA ILE A 19 -13.75 -13.10 -3.42
C ILE A 19 -14.78 -12.56 -2.42
N SER A 20 -15.37 -13.47 -1.65
CA SER A 20 -16.32 -13.17 -0.56
C SER A 20 -15.68 -12.26 0.50
N GLU A 21 -16.46 -11.34 1.08
CA GLU A 21 -15.97 -10.33 2.03
C GLU A 21 -15.17 -10.88 3.21
N GLU A 22 -15.54 -12.06 3.72
CA GLU A 22 -14.83 -12.74 4.81
C GLU A 22 -13.39 -13.15 4.44
N LYS A 23 -13.15 -13.46 3.16
CA LYS A 23 -11.86 -13.96 2.66
C LYS A 23 -11.03 -12.89 1.95
N ARG A 24 -11.58 -11.69 1.71
CA ARG A 24 -10.90 -10.58 1.00
C ARG A 24 -9.56 -10.23 1.65
N VAL A 25 -9.52 -10.15 2.97
CA VAL A 25 -8.30 -9.85 3.72
C VAL A 25 -7.18 -10.83 3.44
N SER A 26 -7.51 -12.12 3.47
CA SER A 26 -6.54 -13.20 3.26
C SER A 26 -6.04 -13.19 1.83
N ALA A 27 -6.91 -12.89 0.86
CA ALA A 27 -6.54 -12.83 -0.53
C ALA A 27 -5.67 -11.61 -0.85
N ILE A 28 -6.05 -10.43 -0.35
CA ILE A 28 -5.26 -9.20 -0.48
C ILE A 28 -3.90 -9.37 0.20
N GLY A 29 -3.86 -9.94 1.40
CA GLY A 29 -2.63 -10.29 2.10
C GLY A 29 -1.75 -11.27 1.30
N PHE A 30 -2.36 -12.28 0.66
CA PHE A 30 -1.62 -13.22 -0.18
C PHE A 30 -1.01 -12.56 -1.43
N VAL A 31 -1.76 -11.70 -2.13
CA VAL A 31 -1.27 -10.93 -3.28
C VAL A 31 -0.11 -10.02 -2.87
N ALA A 32 -0.26 -9.27 -1.77
CA ALA A 32 0.81 -8.44 -1.23
C ALA A 32 2.04 -9.27 -0.83
N GLY A 33 1.82 -10.44 -0.22
CA GLY A 33 2.87 -11.37 0.19
C GLY A 33 3.68 -11.93 -0.97
N ILE A 34 3.05 -12.19 -2.12
CA ILE A 34 3.75 -12.56 -3.36
C ILE A 34 4.65 -11.41 -3.82
N GLY A 35 4.16 -10.16 -3.79
CA GLY A 35 4.97 -8.98 -4.13
C GLY A 35 6.20 -8.82 -3.23
N SER A 36 6.03 -9.03 -1.93
CA SER A 36 7.14 -9.02 -0.95
C SER A 36 8.13 -10.17 -1.18
N ALA A 37 7.65 -11.38 -1.47
CA ALA A 37 8.50 -12.52 -1.80
C ALA A 37 9.27 -12.31 -3.11
N ALA A 38 8.64 -11.70 -4.12
CA ALA A 38 9.30 -11.30 -5.36
C ALA A 38 10.41 -10.26 -5.10
N SER A 39 10.17 -9.28 -4.22
CA SER A 39 11.16 -8.28 -3.82
C SER A 39 12.34 -8.90 -3.07
N LEU A 40 12.08 -9.88 -2.21
CA LEU A 40 13.10 -10.68 -1.54
C LEU A 40 13.98 -11.44 -2.55
N LEU A 41 13.35 -12.19 -3.46
CA LEU A 41 14.04 -12.97 -4.49
C LEU A 41 14.84 -12.05 -5.43
N GLY A 42 14.28 -10.90 -5.82
CA GLY A 42 14.97 -9.90 -6.61
C GLY A 42 16.22 -9.35 -5.91
N THR A 43 16.10 -9.02 -4.62
CA THR A 43 17.24 -8.56 -3.80
C THR A 43 18.32 -9.64 -3.65
N MET A 44 17.93 -10.91 -3.50
CA MET A 44 18.87 -12.03 -3.47
C MET A 44 19.55 -12.24 -4.82
N ALA A 45 18.79 -12.27 -5.90
CA ALA A 45 19.31 -12.49 -7.25
C ALA A 45 20.30 -11.38 -7.66
N ALA A 46 20.02 -10.13 -7.27
CA ALA A 46 20.90 -8.99 -7.53
C ALA A 46 22.30 -9.11 -6.88
N ARG A 47 22.49 -9.98 -5.88
CA ARG A 47 23.83 -10.24 -5.31
C ARG A 47 24.70 -11.12 -6.19
N PHE A 48 24.09 -11.97 -7.03
CA PHE A 48 24.80 -12.97 -7.84
C PHE A 48 24.84 -12.63 -9.32
N LEU A 49 24.04 -11.65 -9.75
CA LEU A 49 23.87 -11.27 -11.15
C LEU A 49 24.53 -9.92 -11.44
N SER A 50 25.12 -9.80 -12.63
CA SER A 50 25.56 -8.51 -13.15
C SER A 50 24.36 -7.62 -13.51
N THR A 51 24.56 -6.30 -13.54
CA THR A 51 23.51 -5.34 -13.91
C THR A 51 22.84 -5.66 -15.25
N ALA A 52 23.61 -6.07 -16.26
CA ALA A 52 23.08 -6.46 -17.56
C ALA A 52 22.18 -7.71 -17.48
N GLN A 53 22.58 -8.71 -16.69
CA GLN A 53 21.78 -9.92 -16.50
C GLN A 53 20.48 -9.65 -15.73
N ILE A 54 20.49 -8.72 -14.76
CA ILE A 54 19.29 -8.32 -14.02
C ILE A 54 18.25 -7.74 -14.99
N PHE A 55 18.65 -6.83 -15.87
CA PHE A 55 17.73 -6.25 -16.86
C PHE A 55 17.19 -7.32 -17.83
N LEU A 56 18.04 -8.23 -18.29
CA LEU A 56 17.64 -9.31 -19.20
C LEU A 56 16.61 -10.24 -18.54
N ILE A 57 16.89 -10.72 -17.32
CA ILE A 57 16.01 -11.63 -16.59
C ILE A 57 14.69 -10.94 -16.26
N ALA A 58 14.72 -9.67 -15.82
CA ALA A 58 13.51 -8.89 -15.56
C ALA A 58 12.65 -8.72 -16.82
N ALA A 59 13.27 -8.42 -17.98
CA ALA A 59 12.56 -8.30 -19.25
C ALA A 59 11.91 -9.62 -19.68
N ILE A 60 12.66 -10.74 -19.63
CA ILE A 60 12.13 -12.06 -19.97
C ILE A 60 10.97 -12.44 -19.03
N SER A 61 11.15 -12.23 -17.71
CA SER A 61 10.11 -12.49 -16.71
C SER A 61 8.86 -11.67 -16.97
N SER A 62 9.00 -10.38 -17.32
CA SER A 62 7.88 -9.49 -17.64
C SER A 62 7.15 -9.93 -18.92
N MET A 63 7.88 -10.36 -19.95
CA MET A 63 7.28 -10.90 -21.19
C MET A 63 6.49 -12.18 -20.90
N VAL A 64 7.06 -13.12 -20.14
CA VAL A 64 6.38 -14.36 -19.76
C VAL A 64 5.13 -14.07 -18.94
N ALA A 65 5.21 -13.16 -17.95
CA ALA A 65 4.06 -12.76 -17.15
C ALA A 65 2.95 -12.13 -18.01
N THR A 66 3.30 -11.30 -18.99
CA THR A 66 2.33 -10.69 -19.91
C THR A 66 1.65 -11.72 -20.79
N ILE A 67 2.40 -12.68 -21.33
CA ILE A 67 1.86 -13.80 -22.12
C ILE A 67 0.93 -14.66 -21.26
N TYR A 68 1.35 -14.97 -20.03
CA TYR A 68 0.54 -15.74 -19.09
C TYR A 68 -0.79 -15.03 -18.77
N MET A 69 -0.75 -13.74 -18.45
CA MET A 69 -1.97 -12.95 -18.19
C MET A 69 -2.90 -12.99 -19.41
N ARG A 70 -2.37 -12.86 -20.63
CA ARG A 70 -3.17 -12.87 -21.86
C ARG A 70 -3.87 -14.20 -22.15
N ILE A 71 -3.28 -15.33 -21.74
CA ILE A 71 -3.81 -16.67 -22.01
C ILE A 71 -4.75 -17.13 -20.90
N PHE A 72 -4.39 -16.91 -19.64
CA PHE A 72 -5.02 -17.58 -18.49
C PHE A 72 -5.92 -16.67 -17.66
N VAL A 73 -5.71 -15.35 -17.65
CA VAL A 73 -6.62 -14.45 -16.94
C VAL A 73 -7.84 -14.21 -17.81
N LYS A 74 -8.90 -14.95 -17.49
CA LYS A 74 -10.22 -14.76 -18.08
C LYS A 74 -10.70 -13.36 -17.71
N GLU A 75 -10.96 -12.51 -18.70
CA GLU A 75 -11.62 -11.24 -18.44
C GLU A 75 -12.94 -11.52 -17.72
N THR A 76 -13.21 -10.77 -16.65
CA THR A 76 -14.43 -10.85 -15.86
C THR A 76 -15.62 -10.28 -16.66
N SER A 77 -15.86 -10.78 -17.87
CA SER A 77 -17.05 -10.45 -18.68
C SER A 77 -18.30 -11.20 -18.21
N GLY A 78 -18.18 -12.27 -17.41
CA GLY A 78 -19.31 -13.10 -17.02
C GLY A 78 -20.23 -12.55 -15.93
N ARG A 79 -20.10 -11.27 -15.53
CA ARG A 79 -20.99 -10.65 -14.53
C ARG A 79 -21.68 -9.37 -15.01
N ILE A 80 -21.48 -9.01 -16.29
CA ILE A 80 -22.20 -7.92 -16.98
C ILE A 80 -23.08 -8.55 -18.07
N ASP A 81 -23.87 -9.57 -17.72
CA ASP A 81 -24.96 -10.03 -18.57
C ASP A 81 -26.24 -9.27 -18.21
N SER A 82 -26.24 -7.94 -18.42
CA SER A 82 -27.46 -7.13 -18.57
C SER A 82 -27.15 -5.65 -18.87
N GLU A 83 -26.37 -5.35 -19.92
CA GLU A 83 -26.57 -4.11 -20.72
C GLU A 83 -25.75 -4.23 -22.03
N PRO A 84 -26.33 -3.89 -23.20
CA PRO A 84 -25.76 -4.31 -24.48
C PRO A 84 -24.62 -3.38 -24.89
N LEU A 85 -23.40 -3.66 -24.42
CA LEU A 85 -22.17 -3.03 -24.92
C LEU A 85 -21.63 -3.70 -26.20
N ASN A 86 -22.51 -4.27 -27.02
CA ASN A 86 -22.18 -4.86 -28.32
C ASN A 86 -22.87 -4.07 -29.43
N GLN A 87 -22.29 -2.93 -29.80
CA GLN A 87 -22.37 -2.47 -31.18
C GLN A 87 -20.95 -2.40 -31.74
N PRO A 88 -20.65 -3.16 -32.82
CA PRO A 88 -19.34 -3.15 -33.43
C PRO A 88 -19.07 -1.77 -34.03
N ILE A 89 -17.94 -1.20 -33.64
CA ILE A 89 -17.32 -0.04 -34.27
C ILE A 89 -17.03 -0.45 -35.72
N LEU A 90 -17.58 0.32 -36.68
CA LEU A 90 -17.57 0.11 -38.14
C LEU A 90 -18.82 -0.57 -38.72
N VAL A 91 -19.89 0.21 -38.86
CA VAL A 91 -20.67 0.19 -40.10
C VAL A 91 -20.53 1.57 -40.73
N ASP A 92 -19.70 1.60 -41.77
CA ASP A 92 -19.53 2.72 -42.68
C ASP A 92 -20.83 2.92 -43.46
N ASN A 93 -21.58 3.97 -43.12
CA ASN A 93 -22.56 4.55 -44.03
C ASN A 93 -22.07 5.96 -44.32
N GLY A 94 -21.59 6.13 -45.55
CA GLY A 94 -21.05 7.37 -46.05
C GLY A 94 -22.04 8.52 -45.95
N GLU A 95 -21.51 9.69 -45.61
CA GLU A 95 -21.57 10.86 -46.48
C GLU A 95 -20.62 11.95 -45.95
N GLU A 96 -19.94 12.54 -46.91
CA GLU A 96 -18.94 13.60 -46.90
C GLU A 96 -19.08 14.69 -45.82
N ARG A 97 -17.96 15.00 -45.12
CA ARG A 97 -17.29 16.30 -45.25
C ARG A 97 -15.97 16.38 -44.48
N SER A 98 -14.92 16.64 -45.24
CA SER A 98 -13.61 17.08 -44.79
C SER A 98 -13.70 18.33 -43.90
N GLN A 99 -13.18 18.26 -42.68
CA GLN A 99 -12.35 19.31 -42.10
C GLN A 99 -11.64 18.82 -40.83
N SER A 100 -10.31 18.76 -40.95
CA SER A 100 -9.32 18.59 -39.88
C SER A 100 -9.69 19.33 -38.58
N LYS A 101 -9.94 18.59 -37.49
CA LYS A 101 -9.70 19.00 -36.09
C LYS A 101 -9.93 17.82 -35.14
N SER A 102 -9.06 17.72 -34.12
CA SER A 102 -9.19 16.89 -32.90
C SER A 102 -8.56 15.48 -32.90
N VAL A 103 -7.26 15.43 -32.57
CA VAL A 103 -6.62 14.30 -31.86
C VAL A 103 -6.95 14.35 -30.35
N SER A 104 -8.04 15.00 -29.95
CA SER A 104 -8.26 15.43 -28.55
C SER A 104 -9.52 14.86 -27.88
N GLN A 105 -9.98 13.67 -28.27
CA GLN A 105 -11.25 13.14 -27.75
C GLN A 105 -11.23 11.66 -27.32
N SER A 106 -10.09 11.17 -26.82
CA SER A 106 -10.00 9.84 -26.18
C SER A 106 -9.55 9.88 -24.70
N PHE A 107 -9.87 10.98 -24.00
CA PHE A 107 -9.58 11.18 -22.56
C PHE A 107 -10.85 11.54 -21.74
N LYS A 108 -12.04 11.38 -22.30
CA LYS A 108 -13.31 11.74 -21.65
C LYS A 108 -14.11 10.51 -21.28
N GLU A 109 -13.63 9.82 -20.24
CA GLU A 109 -14.47 9.26 -19.18
C GLU A 109 -13.62 8.98 -17.92
N VAL A 110 -12.69 9.89 -17.63
CA VAL A 110 -12.11 9.95 -16.28
C VAL A 110 -13.22 10.48 -15.39
N LEU A 111 -13.70 9.64 -14.47
CA LEU A 111 -14.66 10.02 -13.44
C LEU A 111 -14.27 11.40 -12.87
N PRO A 112 -15.17 12.41 -12.86
CA PRO A 112 -14.83 13.75 -12.40
C PRO A 112 -14.15 13.71 -11.02
N LEU A 113 -13.07 14.48 -10.82
CA LEU A 113 -12.35 14.55 -9.53
C LEU A 113 -13.30 14.85 -8.35
N LYS A 114 -14.40 15.54 -8.62
CA LYS A 114 -15.48 15.81 -7.67
C LYS A 114 -16.16 14.53 -7.17
N ASP A 115 -16.40 13.58 -8.07
CA ASP A 115 -17.09 12.32 -7.75
C ASP A 115 -16.16 11.37 -7.01
N ILE A 116 -14.85 11.40 -7.32
CA ILE A 116 -13.81 10.74 -6.52
C ILE A 116 -13.80 11.31 -5.10
N PHE A 117 -13.79 12.63 -4.95
CA PHE A 117 -13.80 13.26 -3.63
C PHE A 117 -15.09 12.97 -2.86
N CYS A 118 -16.23 12.95 -3.56
CA CYS A 118 -17.52 12.56 -2.99
C CYS A 118 -17.49 11.11 -2.51
N LEU A 119 -16.94 10.20 -3.33
CA LEU A 119 -16.76 8.79 -3.00
C LEU A 119 -15.88 8.65 -1.76
N LEU A 120 -14.71 9.29 -1.71
CA LEU A 120 -13.80 9.25 -0.55
C LEU A 120 -14.42 9.78 0.75
N LYS A 121 -15.37 10.72 0.64
CA LYS A 121 -16.08 11.32 1.77
C LYS A 121 -17.43 10.64 2.06
N SER A 122 -17.83 9.65 1.27
CA SER A 122 -19.13 8.99 1.38
C SER A 122 -19.35 8.32 2.73
N SER A 123 -18.29 7.78 3.33
CA SER A 123 -18.31 7.18 4.66
C SER A 123 -17.21 7.74 5.55
N VAL A 124 -17.51 7.79 6.85
CA VAL A 124 -16.53 8.19 7.87
C VAL A 124 -15.32 7.26 7.84
N THR A 125 -15.53 5.95 7.65
CA THR A 125 -14.45 4.96 7.57
C THR A 125 -13.51 5.22 6.40
N LEU A 126 -14.04 5.54 5.22
CA LEU A 126 -13.23 5.79 4.03
C LEU A 126 -12.47 7.12 4.11
N SER A 127 -13.07 8.14 4.74
CA SER A 127 -12.40 9.40 5.05
C SER A 127 -11.24 9.19 6.04
N LEU A 128 -11.46 8.41 7.12
CA LEU A 128 -10.40 8.06 8.06
C LEU A 128 -9.31 7.20 7.39
N ALA A 129 -9.69 6.25 6.53
CA ALA A 129 -8.75 5.44 5.75
C ALA A 129 -7.89 6.29 4.80
N THR A 130 -8.46 7.35 4.23
CA THR A 130 -7.73 8.33 3.41
C THR A 130 -6.65 9.06 4.21
N VAL A 131 -6.97 9.48 5.44
CA VAL A 131 -5.98 10.09 6.35
C VAL A 131 -4.87 9.10 6.71
N VAL A 132 -5.23 7.85 7.03
CA VAL A 132 -4.25 6.79 7.31
C VAL A 132 -3.36 6.54 6.09
N ALA A 133 -3.92 6.48 4.87
CA ALA A 133 -3.18 6.29 3.64
C ALA A 133 -2.13 7.39 3.40
N PHE A 134 -2.53 8.65 3.62
CA PHE A 134 -1.65 9.80 3.50
C PHE A 134 -0.51 9.75 4.51
N LEU A 135 -0.82 9.54 5.80
CA LEU A 135 0.18 9.48 6.86
C LEU A 135 1.11 8.27 6.71
N ASN A 136 0.58 7.13 6.26
CA ASN A 136 1.40 5.97 5.95
C ASN A 136 2.35 6.24 4.79
N GLY A 137 1.86 6.85 3.71
CA GLY A 137 2.71 7.25 2.58
C GLY A 137 3.78 8.28 2.99
N LEU A 138 3.42 9.23 3.86
CA LEU A 138 4.35 10.18 4.44
C LEU A 138 5.44 9.47 5.26
N GLY A 139 5.07 8.54 6.15
CA GLY A 139 6.03 7.78 6.95
C GLY A 139 6.93 6.88 6.10
N GLU A 140 6.36 6.15 5.14
CA GLU A 140 7.10 5.27 4.23
C GLU A 140 8.16 6.01 3.44
N GLY A 141 7.84 7.17 2.86
CA GLY A 141 8.83 7.98 2.14
C GLY A 141 10.00 8.44 3.03
N GLY A 142 9.75 8.63 4.33
CA GLY A 142 10.74 9.10 5.30
C GLY A 142 11.65 7.97 5.77
N GLN A 143 11.13 6.75 5.76
CA GLN A 143 11.90 5.54 6.02
C GLN A 143 12.82 5.13 4.86
N GLN A 144 12.73 5.75 3.67
CA GLN A 144 13.58 5.38 2.53
C GLN A 144 15.00 5.97 2.67
N THR A 145 15.32 6.97 1.87
CA THR A 145 16.65 7.57 1.78
C THR A 145 17.15 8.16 3.12
N PRO A 146 16.34 8.92 3.89
CA PRO A 146 16.77 9.49 5.17
C PRO A 146 17.25 8.45 6.19
N TYR A 147 16.57 7.31 6.26
CA TYR A 147 16.93 6.18 7.11
C TYR A 147 18.31 5.61 6.78
N LEU A 148 18.58 5.38 5.49
CA LEU A 148 19.89 4.87 5.05
C LEU A 148 21.01 5.86 5.39
N TYR A 149 20.77 7.16 5.22
CA TYR A 149 21.74 8.20 5.60
C TYR A 149 22.00 8.23 7.11
N PHE A 150 20.96 8.14 7.93
CA PHE A 150 21.12 8.07 9.38
C PHE A 150 21.97 6.86 9.81
N LEU A 151 21.65 5.66 9.30
CA LEU A 151 22.40 4.45 9.62
C LEU A 151 23.87 4.53 9.17
N LYS A 152 24.12 5.14 8.01
CA LYS A 152 25.48 5.37 7.53
C LYS A 152 26.24 6.35 8.43
N ALA A 153 25.62 7.48 8.79
CA ALA A 153 26.26 8.54 9.57
C ALA A 153 26.51 8.13 11.02
N ARG A 154 25.56 7.43 11.66
CA ARG A 154 25.64 7.08 13.09
C ARG A 154 26.25 5.72 13.36
N LEU A 155 26.00 4.73 12.51
CA LEU A 155 26.39 3.34 12.74
C LEU A 155 27.41 2.84 11.70
N GLN A 156 27.88 3.72 10.81
CA GLN A 156 28.89 3.40 9.77
C GLN A 156 28.50 2.20 8.90
N TYR A 157 27.21 2.06 8.60
CA TYR A 157 26.72 0.98 7.75
C TYR A 157 27.37 1.01 6.36
N ASN A 158 27.84 -0.16 5.92
CA ASN A 158 28.33 -0.38 4.57
C ASN A 158 27.24 -1.04 3.69
N LYS A 159 27.58 -1.32 2.42
CA LYS A 159 26.65 -1.92 1.46
C LYS A 159 26.11 -3.28 1.92
N ASP A 160 26.93 -4.08 2.58
CA ASP A 160 26.52 -5.41 3.06
C ASP A 160 25.51 -5.33 4.19
N ASN A 161 25.71 -4.41 5.14
CA ASN A 161 24.77 -4.16 6.23
C ASN A 161 23.40 -3.75 5.70
N PHE A 162 23.36 -2.86 4.70
CA PHE A 162 22.11 -2.47 4.03
C PHE A 162 21.44 -3.64 3.31
N ALA A 163 22.22 -4.46 2.61
CA ALA A 163 21.68 -5.64 1.93
C ALA A 163 21.06 -6.64 2.93
N VAL A 164 21.73 -6.91 4.05
CA VAL A 164 21.19 -7.78 5.12
C VAL A 164 19.91 -7.20 5.71
N LEU A 165 19.87 -5.89 5.94
CA LEU A 165 18.70 -5.21 6.48
C LEU A 165 17.49 -5.28 5.53
N MET A 166 17.71 -5.08 4.23
CA MET A 166 16.67 -5.25 3.20
C MET A 166 16.17 -6.70 3.15
N LEU A 167 17.07 -7.70 3.20
CA LEU A 167 16.68 -9.12 3.21
C LEU A 167 15.82 -9.47 4.42
N ILE A 168 16.19 -8.99 5.61
CA ILE A 168 15.38 -9.18 6.83
C ILE A 168 14.01 -8.51 6.66
N GLY A 169 13.98 -7.28 6.14
CA GLY A 169 12.74 -6.53 5.92
C GLY A 169 11.79 -7.25 4.96
N TYR A 170 12.26 -7.64 3.76
CA TYR A 170 11.43 -8.32 2.77
C TYR A 170 11.02 -9.74 3.20
N THR A 171 11.88 -10.44 3.94
CA THR A 171 11.53 -11.73 4.54
C THR A 171 10.42 -11.56 5.58
N GLY A 172 10.56 -10.56 6.46
CA GLY A 172 9.53 -10.21 7.44
C GLY A 172 8.20 -9.82 6.80
N ALA A 173 8.25 -9.00 5.73
CA ALA A 173 7.07 -8.62 4.96
C ALA A 173 6.40 -9.83 4.30
N ALA A 174 7.17 -10.70 3.64
CA ALA A 174 6.65 -11.90 2.99
C ALA A 174 6.01 -12.85 4.01
N ILE A 175 6.67 -13.12 5.14
CA ILE A 175 6.12 -13.98 6.20
C ILE A 175 4.86 -13.36 6.81
N GLY A 176 4.92 -12.06 7.12
CA GLY A 176 3.79 -11.32 7.68
C GLY A 176 2.57 -11.39 6.77
N GLN A 177 2.73 -11.10 5.48
CA GLN A 177 1.62 -11.01 4.54
C GLN A 177 1.08 -12.39 4.12
N LEU A 178 1.94 -13.40 3.92
CA LEU A 178 1.53 -14.74 3.50
C LEU A 178 0.95 -15.60 4.62
N PHE A 179 1.48 -15.47 5.85
CA PHE A 179 1.12 -16.38 6.96
C PHE A 179 0.44 -15.68 8.12
N LEU A 180 0.91 -14.48 8.48
CA LEU A 180 0.40 -13.78 9.67
C LEU A 180 -0.92 -13.07 9.37
N MET A 181 -1.06 -12.40 8.22
CA MET A 181 -2.28 -11.71 7.82
C MET A 181 -3.48 -12.66 7.74
N PRO A 182 -3.42 -13.83 7.04
CA PRO A 182 -4.55 -14.75 6.96
C PRO A 182 -4.95 -15.36 8.31
N ARG A 183 -4.01 -15.48 9.25
CA ARG A 183 -4.26 -16.04 10.59
C ARG A 183 -4.78 -15.01 11.58
N LEU A 184 -4.24 -13.78 11.57
CA LEU A 184 -4.65 -12.72 12.48
C LEU A 184 -5.99 -12.11 12.07
N ALA A 185 -6.22 -11.92 10.76
CA ALA A 185 -7.43 -11.29 10.25
C ALA A 185 -8.75 -11.87 10.82
N PRO A 186 -8.97 -13.20 10.85
CA PRO A 186 -10.20 -13.76 11.42
C PRO A 186 -10.29 -13.65 12.95
N ILE A 187 -9.15 -13.53 13.65
CA ILE A 187 -9.11 -13.50 15.13
C ILE A 187 -9.31 -12.08 15.65
N THR A 188 -8.54 -11.12 15.13
CA THR A 188 -8.47 -9.74 15.67
C THR A 188 -9.30 -8.75 14.85
N GLY A 189 -9.62 -9.07 13.60
CA GLY A 189 -10.16 -8.13 12.62
C GLY A 189 -9.09 -7.24 12.00
N GLU A 190 -9.36 -6.74 10.78
CA GLU A 190 -8.44 -5.88 10.02
C GLU A 190 -8.21 -4.53 10.68
N GLU A 191 -9.23 -3.96 11.32
CA GLU A 191 -9.13 -2.66 11.95
C GLU A 191 -8.17 -2.70 13.15
N ALA A 192 -8.15 -3.82 13.88
CA ALA A 192 -7.18 -4.04 14.95
C ALA A 192 -5.76 -4.24 14.39
N ILE A 193 -5.62 -4.95 13.26
CA ILE A 193 -4.33 -5.14 12.58
C ILE A 193 -3.79 -3.79 12.10
N LEU A 194 -4.64 -2.93 11.55
CA LEU A 194 -4.25 -1.58 11.14
C LEU A 194 -3.71 -0.78 12.35
N SER A 195 -4.40 -0.81 13.49
CA SER A 195 -3.92 -0.11 14.69
C SER A 195 -2.62 -0.70 15.25
N LEU A 196 -2.52 -2.04 15.29
CA LEU A 196 -1.33 -2.73 15.79
C LEU A 196 -0.12 -2.50 14.89
N SER A 197 -0.33 -2.44 13.58
CA SER A 197 0.72 -2.15 12.59
C SER A 197 1.23 -0.71 12.71
N CYS A 198 0.36 0.28 12.93
CA CYS A 198 0.78 1.66 13.24
C CYS A 198 1.61 1.75 14.54
N ILE A 199 1.19 1.07 15.61
CA ILE A 199 1.94 1.00 16.88
C ILE A 199 3.31 0.36 16.64
N SER A 200 3.34 -0.77 15.94
CA SER A 200 4.57 -1.48 15.61
C SER A 200 5.53 -0.61 14.79
N GLY A 201 5.01 0.16 13.82
CA GLY A 201 5.79 1.10 13.03
C GLY A 201 6.41 2.20 13.89
N PHE A 202 5.60 2.83 14.75
CA PHE A 202 6.09 3.86 15.67
C PHE A 202 7.19 3.33 16.59
N ILE A 203 6.97 2.19 17.25
CA ILE A 203 7.95 1.59 18.15
C ILE A 203 9.23 1.25 17.39
N SER A 204 9.13 0.69 16.17
CA SER A 204 10.30 0.38 15.36
C SER A 204 11.12 1.63 15.04
N MET A 205 10.49 2.73 14.62
CA MET A 205 11.22 3.97 14.31
C MET A 205 11.77 4.66 15.54
N LEU A 206 11.06 4.59 16.66
CA LEU A 206 11.53 5.09 17.95
C LEU A 206 12.78 4.33 18.42
N ILE A 207 12.83 3.01 18.26
CA ILE A 207 14.02 2.21 18.61
C ILE A 207 15.19 2.60 17.70
N VAL A 208 14.96 2.75 16.39
CA VAL A 208 16.04 3.13 15.46
C VAL A 208 16.53 4.56 15.71
N SER A 209 15.64 5.50 16.05
CA SER A 209 16.03 6.89 16.29
C SER A 209 17.01 7.05 17.46
N ILE A 210 16.97 6.15 18.43
CA ILE A 210 17.90 6.11 19.57
C ILE A 210 19.00 5.04 19.43
N ALA A 211 19.19 4.48 18.24
CA ALA A 211 20.11 3.35 18.03
C ALA A 211 21.54 3.70 18.49
N TRP A 212 22.01 2.96 19.50
CA TRP A 212 23.34 3.11 20.10
C TRP A 212 24.36 2.10 19.58
N ALA A 213 23.90 1.05 18.89
CA ALA A 213 24.75 -0.02 18.38
C ALA A 213 24.28 -0.52 17.02
N VAL A 214 25.22 -1.06 16.24
CA VAL A 214 25.00 -1.60 14.89
C VAL A 214 23.96 -2.72 14.86
N TRP A 215 23.77 -3.46 15.96
CA TRP A 215 22.79 -4.55 15.97
C TRP A 215 21.34 -4.06 16.14
N VAL A 216 21.13 -2.87 16.70
CA VAL A 216 19.79 -2.36 17.10
C VAL A 216 18.82 -2.24 15.92
N PRO A 217 19.20 -1.67 14.75
CA PRO A 217 18.31 -1.60 13.60
C PRO A 217 17.88 -2.98 13.08
N TYR A 218 18.71 -4.02 13.20
CA TYR A 218 18.32 -5.37 12.77
C TYR A 218 17.23 -5.94 13.67
N VAL A 219 17.33 -5.75 14.99
CA VAL A 219 16.28 -6.17 15.94
C VAL A 219 15.03 -5.32 15.77
N ALA A 220 15.20 -4.01 15.59
CA ALA A 220 14.08 -3.12 15.31
C ALA A 220 13.33 -3.55 14.04
N ASN A 221 14.03 -4.07 13.02
CA ASN A 221 13.43 -4.55 11.77
C ASN A 221 12.70 -5.92 11.90
N LEU A 222 12.80 -6.60 13.05
CA LEU A 222 11.98 -7.79 13.34
C LEU A 222 10.57 -7.43 13.85
N LEU A 223 10.41 -6.30 14.54
CA LEU A 223 9.11 -5.79 14.97
C LEU A 223 8.14 -5.48 13.80
N PRO A 224 8.56 -4.82 12.69
CA PRO A 224 7.69 -4.43 11.60
C PRO A 224 7.14 -5.55 10.73
N ILE A 225 7.36 -6.85 11.05
CA ILE A 225 6.56 -7.94 10.45
C ILE A 225 5.06 -7.61 10.53
N ILE A 226 4.64 -6.98 11.62
CA ILE A 226 3.28 -6.47 11.79
C ILE A 226 3.07 -5.13 11.07
N ALA A 227 4.06 -4.22 11.06
CA ALA A 227 3.96 -2.94 10.36
C ALA A 227 3.72 -3.10 8.85
N PHE A 228 4.29 -4.13 8.21
CA PHE A 228 4.04 -4.47 6.80
C PHE A 228 2.59 -4.89 6.50
N LEU A 229 1.76 -5.09 7.53
CA LEU A 229 0.34 -5.38 7.39
C LEU A 229 -0.52 -4.10 7.22
N THR A 230 0.05 -2.91 7.42
CA THR A 230 -0.68 -1.63 7.33
C THR A 230 -1.37 -1.48 5.98
N ARG A 231 -0.63 -1.64 4.87
CA ARG A 231 -1.16 -1.54 3.50
C ARG A 231 -2.28 -2.56 3.20
N PRO A 232 -2.08 -3.88 3.35
CA PRO A 232 -3.14 -4.86 3.07
C PRO A 232 -4.34 -4.73 4.02
N ALA A 233 -4.14 -4.35 5.29
CA ALA A 233 -5.25 -4.07 6.22
C ALA A 233 -6.08 -2.88 5.74
N LEU A 234 -5.42 -1.77 5.37
CA LEU A 234 -6.07 -0.57 4.89
C LEU A 234 -6.85 -0.83 3.59
N GLN A 235 -6.23 -1.51 2.62
CA GLN A 235 -6.85 -1.87 1.36
C GLN A 235 -8.07 -2.79 1.57
N SER A 236 -7.96 -3.74 2.51
CA SER A 236 -9.07 -4.63 2.84
C SER A 236 -10.24 -3.88 3.49
N ILE A 237 -9.98 -2.97 4.44
CA ILE A 237 -11.01 -2.10 5.03
C ILE A 237 -11.70 -1.27 3.95
N VAL A 238 -10.94 -0.63 3.06
CA VAL A 238 -11.47 0.18 1.95
C VAL A 238 -12.34 -0.68 1.03
N SER A 239 -11.92 -1.91 0.72
CA SER A 239 -12.67 -2.83 -0.16
C SER A 239 -14.04 -3.23 0.37
N LYS A 240 -14.28 -3.09 1.68
CA LYS A 240 -15.56 -3.38 2.36
C LYS A 240 -16.47 -2.16 2.46
N GLN A 241 -15.96 -0.96 2.19
CA GLN A 241 -16.73 0.29 2.25
C GLN A 241 -17.30 0.70 0.89
N VAL A 242 -16.95 0.01 -0.19
CA VAL A 242 -17.32 0.37 -1.56
C VAL A 242 -17.90 -0.83 -2.32
N GLY A 243 -18.77 -0.56 -3.29
CA GLY A 243 -19.37 -1.60 -4.12
C GLY A 243 -18.35 -2.26 -5.07
N PRO A 244 -18.63 -3.46 -5.63
CA PRO A 244 -17.72 -4.17 -6.53
C PRO A 244 -17.26 -3.34 -7.74
N ASN A 245 -18.15 -2.50 -8.29
CA ASN A 245 -17.87 -1.66 -9.46
C ASN A 245 -17.00 -0.44 -9.13
N GLU A 246 -16.83 -0.10 -7.85
CA GLU A 246 -16.10 1.08 -7.39
C GLU A 246 -14.74 0.72 -6.77
N GLN A 247 -14.44 -0.58 -6.60
CA GLN A 247 -13.22 -1.04 -5.93
C GLN A 247 -11.95 -0.55 -6.62
N GLY A 248 -11.89 -0.60 -7.95
CA GLY A 248 -10.72 -0.13 -8.70
C GLY A 248 -10.47 1.37 -8.49
N ILE A 249 -11.54 2.17 -8.49
CA ILE A 249 -11.48 3.61 -8.26
C ILE A 249 -11.02 3.90 -6.83
N ALA A 250 -11.65 3.28 -5.83
CA ALA A 250 -11.33 3.50 -4.42
C ALA A 250 -9.89 3.10 -4.07
N GLN A 251 -9.44 1.92 -4.51
CA GLN A 251 -8.06 1.46 -4.30
C GLN A 251 -7.06 2.36 -5.01
N GLY A 252 -7.36 2.78 -6.24
CA GLY A 252 -6.52 3.71 -7.00
C GLY A 252 -6.39 5.06 -6.32
N CYS A 253 -7.48 5.58 -5.74
CA CYS A 253 -7.47 6.84 -5.00
C CYS A 253 -6.63 6.74 -3.72
N ILE A 254 -6.80 5.67 -2.94
CA ILE A 254 -6.01 5.43 -1.73
C ILE A 254 -4.52 5.29 -2.06
N ALA A 255 -4.17 4.55 -3.11
CA ALA A 255 -2.80 4.44 -3.59
C ALA A 255 -2.24 5.79 -4.06
N GLY A 256 -3.04 6.60 -4.76
CA GLY A 256 -2.67 7.94 -5.19
C GLY A 256 -2.41 8.90 -4.02
N ILE A 257 -3.26 8.87 -2.99
CA ILE A 257 -3.10 9.66 -1.76
C ILE A 257 -1.84 9.25 -1.00
N SER A 258 -1.59 7.95 -0.88
CA SER A 258 -0.36 7.44 -0.27
C SER A 258 0.88 7.88 -1.06
N SER A 259 0.81 7.81 -2.39
CA SER A 259 1.88 8.28 -3.27
C SER A 259 2.14 9.78 -3.11
N PHE A 260 1.09 10.58 -2.95
CA PHE A 260 1.23 12.01 -2.68
C PHE A 260 1.92 12.28 -1.33
N GLY A 261 1.57 11.54 -0.29
CA GLY A 261 2.28 11.57 0.99
C GLY A 261 3.76 11.21 0.84
N ASN A 262 4.07 10.18 0.04
CA ASN A 262 5.43 9.75 -0.24
C ASN A 262 6.24 10.83 -1.00
N ILE A 263 5.63 11.53 -1.97
CA ILE A 263 6.29 12.66 -2.66
C ILE A 263 6.62 13.80 -1.69
N LEU A 264 5.72 14.11 -0.76
CA LEU A 264 5.92 15.18 0.22
C LEU A 264 6.97 14.81 1.28
N SER A 265 7.16 13.52 1.51
CA SER A 265 7.96 12.99 2.59
C SER A 265 9.45 13.38 2.51
N PRO A 266 10.19 13.18 1.40
CA PRO A 266 11.56 13.68 1.26
C PRO A 266 11.68 15.20 1.44
N LEU A 267 10.67 15.99 1.05
CA LEU A 267 10.70 17.44 1.22
C LEU A 267 10.69 17.86 2.70
N ILE A 268 10.12 17.03 3.58
CA ILE A 268 10.09 17.26 5.02
C ILE A 268 11.30 16.62 5.70
N TYR A 269 11.57 15.34 5.43
CA TYR A 269 12.56 14.59 6.21
C TYR A 269 14.01 14.75 5.73
N THR A 270 14.24 15.06 4.45
CA THR A 270 15.61 15.31 3.94
C THR A 270 16.26 16.52 4.61
N PRO A 271 15.66 17.73 4.62
CA PRO A 271 16.26 18.88 5.30
C PRO A 271 16.38 18.65 6.80
N LEU A 272 15.44 17.91 7.40
CA LEU A 272 15.51 17.55 8.81
C LEU A 272 16.69 16.60 9.11
N THR A 273 16.95 15.66 8.20
CA THR A 273 18.09 14.76 8.30
C THR A 273 19.41 15.51 8.15
N ASP A 274 19.49 16.43 7.18
CA ASP A 274 20.66 17.28 6.99
C ASP A 274 20.96 18.12 8.23
N LEU A 275 19.94 18.80 8.78
CA LEU A 275 20.09 19.63 9.98
C LEU A 275 20.59 18.84 11.19
N PHE A 276 19.98 17.70 11.49
CA PHE A 276 20.28 16.92 12.71
C PHE A 276 21.51 16.00 12.58
N LEU A 277 22.00 15.78 11.37
CA LEU A 277 23.31 15.15 11.14
C LEU A 277 24.46 16.16 11.05
N SER A 278 24.16 17.44 10.84
CA SER A 278 25.17 18.51 10.80
C SER A 278 25.58 19.02 12.19
N GLU A 279 26.70 19.75 12.24
CA GLU A 279 27.15 20.45 13.46
C GLU A 279 26.22 21.60 13.88
N LYS A 280 25.26 22.00 13.02
CA LYS A 280 24.31 23.11 13.26
C LYS A 280 23.06 22.66 14.01
N ALA A 281 23.00 21.41 14.47
CA ALA A 281 21.82 20.88 15.14
C ALA A 281 21.52 21.67 16.43
N PRO A 282 20.27 22.12 16.64
CA PRO A 282 19.89 22.91 17.82
C PRO A 282 20.00 22.10 19.13
N PHE A 283 19.97 20.78 19.03
CA PHE A 283 20.23 19.84 20.12
C PHE A 283 20.77 18.52 19.56
N ASN A 284 21.53 17.78 20.38
CA ASN A 284 22.16 16.53 19.99
C ASN A 284 21.15 15.37 19.93
N TYR A 285 20.39 15.28 18.85
CA TYR A 285 19.54 14.11 18.57
C TYR A 285 19.56 13.72 17.09
N PRO A 286 20.57 12.96 16.65
CA PRO A 286 20.75 12.70 15.22
C PRO A 286 19.68 11.81 14.58
N GLY A 287 18.92 11.07 15.39
CA GLY A 287 17.78 10.27 14.94
C GLY A 287 16.45 11.01 14.93
N PHE A 288 16.45 12.33 15.11
CA PHE A 288 15.22 13.12 15.20
C PHE A 288 14.31 12.96 13.96
N ASN A 289 14.89 12.86 12.76
CA ASN A 289 14.10 12.63 11.55
C ASN A 289 13.29 11.32 11.64
N LEU A 290 13.90 10.23 12.14
CA LEU A 290 13.27 8.93 12.28
C LEU A 290 12.21 8.94 13.37
N PHE A 291 12.45 9.70 14.44
CA PHE A 291 11.43 9.97 15.43
C PHE A 291 10.22 10.68 14.82
N CYS A 292 10.42 11.70 13.98
CA CYS A 292 9.34 12.38 13.26
C CYS A 292 8.61 11.46 12.26
N VAL A 293 9.30 10.51 11.62
CA VAL A 293 8.67 9.46 10.82
C VAL A 293 7.77 8.58 11.70
N GLY A 294 8.28 8.13 12.85
CA GLY A 294 7.48 7.39 13.83
C GLY A 294 6.25 8.17 14.28
N LEU A 295 6.37 9.48 14.52
CA LEU A 295 5.25 10.33 14.90
C LEU A 295 4.16 10.37 13.82
N ALA A 296 4.48 10.33 12.53
CA ALA A 296 3.47 10.25 11.47
C ALA A 296 2.60 8.98 11.63
N TRP A 297 3.21 7.84 11.95
CA TRP A 297 2.47 6.60 12.22
C TRP A 297 1.76 6.59 13.57
N LEU A 298 2.30 7.27 14.58
CA LEU A 298 1.60 7.48 15.85
C LEU A 298 0.34 8.36 15.65
N ILE A 299 0.42 9.38 14.80
CA ILE A 299 -0.75 10.19 14.44
C ILE A 299 -1.75 9.35 13.64
N ALA A 300 -1.27 8.47 12.74
CA ALA A 300 -2.13 7.56 11.96
C ALA A 300 -2.87 6.54 12.85
N LEU A 301 -2.36 6.26 14.05
CA LEU A 301 -3.03 5.41 15.02
C LEU A 301 -4.39 5.98 15.44
N ILE A 302 -4.53 7.30 15.53
CA ILE A 302 -5.78 7.96 15.97
C ILE A 302 -6.94 7.61 15.02
N PRO A 303 -6.88 7.92 13.71
CA PRO A 303 -7.94 7.53 12.78
C PRO A 303 -8.10 6.01 12.67
N SER A 304 -7.01 5.23 12.78
CA SER A 304 -7.11 3.75 12.81
C SER A 304 -7.95 3.24 13.98
N MET A 305 -7.72 3.76 15.19
CA MET A 305 -8.49 3.40 16.38
C MET A 305 -9.94 3.86 16.25
N MET A 306 -10.21 5.03 15.66
CA MET A 306 -11.57 5.49 15.39
C MET A 306 -12.33 4.55 14.45
N ILE A 307 -11.68 4.06 13.39
CA ILE A 307 -12.26 3.02 12.51
C ILE A 307 -12.59 1.77 13.32
N GLN A 308 -11.64 1.29 14.14
CA GLN A 308 -11.82 0.08 14.95
C GLN A 308 -12.99 0.20 15.96
N PHE A 309 -13.09 1.33 16.66
CA PHE A 309 -14.18 1.56 17.62
C PHE A 309 -15.53 1.72 16.91
N GLY A 310 -15.58 2.42 15.78
CA GLY A 310 -16.78 2.57 14.97
C GLY A 310 -17.33 1.20 14.54
N THR A 311 -16.47 0.33 14.01
CA THR A 311 -16.88 -1.02 13.61
C THR A 311 -17.35 -1.87 14.79
N LYS A 312 -16.65 -1.83 15.94
CA LYS A 312 -17.05 -2.58 17.14
C LYS A 312 -18.44 -2.14 17.63
N ASN A 313 -18.70 -0.84 17.66
CA ASN A 313 -19.98 -0.30 18.12
C ASN A 313 -21.14 -0.69 17.20
N SER A 314 -20.92 -0.70 15.87
CA SER A 314 -21.91 -1.18 14.90
C SER A 314 -22.23 -2.67 15.08
N ARG A 315 -21.22 -3.53 15.32
CA ARG A 315 -21.44 -4.97 15.56
C ARG A 315 -22.22 -5.22 16.85
N LEU A 316 -21.94 -4.46 17.91
CA LEU A 316 -22.68 -4.57 19.18
C LEU A 316 -24.14 -4.17 19.00
N LYS A 317 -24.43 -3.07 18.30
CA LYS A 317 -25.80 -2.61 18.04
C LYS A 317 -26.63 -3.63 17.24
N ILE A 318 -26.02 -4.31 16.27
CA ILE A 318 -26.68 -5.39 15.51
C ILE A 318 -26.99 -6.59 16.43
N ARG A 319 -26.04 -6.98 17.28
CA ARG A 319 -26.22 -8.10 18.23
C ARG A 319 -27.31 -7.83 19.27
N ASP A 320 -27.47 -6.57 19.67
CA ASP A 320 -28.48 -6.18 20.66
C ASP A 320 -29.85 -5.94 20.02
N GLY A 321 -29.91 -5.40 18.80
CA GLY A 321 -31.16 -5.26 18.03
C GLY A 321 -31.72 -6.58 17.48
N GLY A 322 -30.86 -7.58 17.23
CA GLY A 322 -31.29 -8.93 16.88
C GLY A 322 -31.90 -9.71 18.05
N ARG A 323 -31.58 -9.34 19.30
CA ARG A 323 -32.16 -9.98 20.50
C ARG A 323 -33.54 -9.46 20.89
N THR A 324 -34.00 -8.35 20.31
CA THR A 324 -35.32 -7.76 20.60
C THR A 324 -36.44 -8.23 19.66
N LEU A 325 -36.14 -9.06 18.65
CA LEU A 325 -37.12 -9.57 17.68
C LEU A 325 -37.55 -11.02 17.93
N ASP A 326 -36.97 -11.68 18.94
CA ASP A 326 -37.25 -13.08 19.31
C ASP A 326 -38.04 -13.20 20.64
N ALA A 327 -38.75 -12.15 21.07
CA ALA A 327 -39.57 -12.13 22.30
C ALA A 327 -41.04 -11.82 22.01
#